data_AF-E3RJA5-F1
#
_entry.id   AF-E3RJA5-F1
#
_cell.length_a   1.000
_cell.length_b   1.000
_cell.length_c   1.000
_cell.angle_alpha   90.00
_cell.angle_beta   90.00
_cell.angle_gamma   90.00
#
_symmetry.space_group_name_H-M   'P 1'
#
loop_
_entity.id
_entity.type
_entity.pdbx_description
1 polymer ?
#
loop_
_entity_poly.entity_id
_entity_poly.type
_entity_poly.pdbx_seq_one_letter_code
_entity_poly.pdbx_strand_id
1 'polypeptide(L)'
;MCSYQRINGSYGCQNSKALNGLLKNELAFQGYIVSDWFATHSGVPSANAGLDMNMPGSMNFLGGSASYFGENITAAVNNGSLSSDRLDDMVVRILIPYFYLKQDKDFPPVDGFVPASSFGLPPPFLHNFTLGPVVDVRR
;
A
#
# COMPACT_ATOMS: atom_id res chain seq x y z
N MET A 1 -7.34 -4.45 -4.58
CA MET A 1 -6.01 -5.10 -4.53
C MET A 1 -5.69 -5.65 -5.91
N CYS A 2 -4.50 -5.41 -6.45
CA CYS A 2 -4.07 -6.00 -7.73
C CYS A 2 -3.47 -7.39 -7.52
N SER A 3 -3.64 -8.25 -8.52
CA SER A 3 -3.37 -9.68 -8.42
C SER A 3 -1.94 -10.07 -8.79
N TYR A 4 -1.50 -11.26 -8.35
CA TYR A 4 -0.21 -11.86 -8.71
C TYR A 4 -0.05 -12.13 -10.22
N GLN A 5 -1.13 -12.56 -10.86
CA GLN A 5 -1.08 -13.06 -12.24
C GLN A 5 -0.73 -11.93 -13.22
N ARG A 6 -0.17 -12.33 -14.36
CA ARG A 6 -0.03 -11.44 -15.50
C ARG A 6 -1.32 -11.42 -16.32
N ILE A 7 -1.65 -10.26 -16.85
CA ILE A 7 -2.72 -10.05 -17.82
C ILE A 7 -2.03 -9.66 -19.13
N ASN A 8 -2.17 -10.50 -20.16
CA ASN A 8 -1.51 -10.32 -21.46
C ASN A 8 0.01 -10.04 -21.33
N GLY A 9 0.70 -10.80 -20.47
CA GLY A 9 2.15 -10.71 -20.29
C GLY A 9 2.63 -9.58 -19.37
N SER A 10 1.76 -8.66 -18.92
CA SER A 10 2.10 -7.63 -17.92
C SER A 10 1.54 -7.99 -16.55
N TYR A 11 2.35 -7.90 -15.49
CA TYR A 11 1.94 -8.20 -14.12
C TYR A 11 0.72 -7.37 -13.69
N GLY A 12 -0.20 -7.97 -12.93
CA GLY A 12 -1.44 -7.31 -12.49
C GLY A 12 -1.18 -5.96 -11.82
N CYS A 13 -0.17 -5.88 -10.94
CA CYS A 13 0.23 -4.65 -10.25
C CYS A 13 1.09 -3.67 -11.09
N GLN A 14 1.29 -3.95 -12.38
CA GLN A 14 1.96 -3.07 -13.35
C GLN A 14 1.19 -3.00 -14.69
N ASN A 15 -0.06 -3.47 -14.74
CA ASN A 15 -0.83 -3.48 -15.97
C ASN A 15 -1.60 -2.17 -16.13
N SER A 16 -1.03 -1.20 -16.87
CA SER A 16 -1.65 0.12 -17.04
C SER A 16 -3.01 0.08 -17.72
N LYS A 17 -3.26 -0.88 -18.63
CA LYS A 17 -4.58 -1.02 -19.27
C LYS A 17 -5.63 -1.45 -18.25
N ALA A 18 -5.30 -2.37 -17.35
CA ALA A 18 -6.22 -2.83 -16.31
C ALA A 18 -6.39 -1.78 -15.20
N LEU A 19 -5.29 -1.24 -14.67
CA LEU A 19 -5.32 -0.35 -13.50
C LEU A 19 -5.74 1.07 -13.88
N ASN A 20 -5.01 1.74 -14.78
CA ASN A 20 -5.35 3.09 -15.21
C ASN A 20 -6.54 3.09 -16.16
N GLY A 21 -6.50 2.24 -17.20
CA GLY A 21 -7.50 2.22 -18.26
C GLY A 21 -8.90 1.79 -17.78
N LEU A 22 -9.02 0.56 -17.29
CA LEU A 22 -10.31 0.02 -16.86
C LEU A 22 -10.71 0.52 -15.48
N LEU A 23 -9.87 0.32 -14.45
CA LEU A 23 -10.28 0.57 -13.08
C LEU A 23 -10.37 2.07 -12.73
N LYS A 24 -9.29 2.83 -12.91
CA LYS A 24 -9.27 4.26 -12.53
C LYS A 24 -10.07 5.13 -13.50
N ASN A 25 -9.97 4.90 -14.81
CA ASN A 25 -10.62 5.75 -15.81
C ASN A 25 -12.03 5.28 -16.15
N GLU A 26 -12.21 4.07 -16.68
CA GLU A 26 -13.52 3.60 -17.17
C GLU A 26 -14.53 3.37 -16.04
N LEU A 27 -14.11 2.71 -14.95
CA LEU A 27 -14.93 2.49 -13.77
C LEU A 27 -14.87 3.65 -12.76
N ALA A 28 -14.10 4.70 -13.06
CA ALA A 28 -13.94 5.89 -12.23
C ALA A 28 -13.59 5.59 -10.76
N PHE A 29 -12.80 4.54 -10.49
CA PHE A 29 -12.45 4.16 -9.12
C PHE A 29 -11.63 5.26 -8.43
N GLN A 30 -12.19 5.81 -7.34
CA GLN A 30 -11.60 6.92 -6.57
C GLN A 30 -10.70 6.45 -5.41
N GLY A 31 -10.70 5.15 -5.09
CA GLY A 31 -9.83 4.60 -4.04
C GLY A 31 -8.40 4.40 -4.51
N TYR A 32 -7.63 3.66 -3.70
CA TYR A 32 -6.24 3.31 -3.96
C TYR A 32 -6.08 1.82 -4.33
N ILE A 33 -5.10 1.53 -5.17
CA ILE A 33 -4.73 0.18 -5.57
C ILE A 33 -3.55 -0.27 -4.71
N VAL A 34 -3.82 -1.21 -3.81
CA VAL A 34 -2.80 -1.92 -3.03
C VAL A 34 -2.35 -3.19 -3.75
N SER A 35 -1.05 -3.50 -3.68
CA SER A 35 -0.53 -4.79 -4.15
C SER A 35 -0.96 -5.93 -3.23
N ASP A 36 -1.17 -7.10 -3.81
CA ASP A 36 -1.00 -8.32 -3.02
C ASP A 36 0.48 -8.44 -2.58
N TRP A 37 0.75 -9.25 -1.57
CA TRP A 37 2.05 -9.28 -0.90
C TRP A 37 3.10 -9.84 -1.85
N PHE A 38 4.10 -9.04 -2.20
CA PHE A 38 5.13 -9.39 -3.20
C PHE A 38 4.64 -9.44 -4.66
N ALA A 39 3.45 -8.91 -4.96
CA ALA A 39 2.97 -8.80 -6.35
C ALA A 39 3.55 -7.58 -7.12
N THR A 40 4.27 -6.69 -6.43
CA THR A 40 5.01 -5.59 -7.06
C THR A 40 6.32 -6.12 -7.65
N HIS A 41 6.56 -5.82 -8.93
CA HIS A 41 7.76 -6.30 -9.65
C HIS A 41 8.64 -5.17 -10.22
N SER A 42 8.30 -3.92 -9.95
CA SER A 42 9.13 -2.76 -10.29
C SER A 42 8.73 -1.52 -9.47
N GLY A 43 9.61 -0.51 -9.39
CA GLY A 43 9.33 0.77 -8.72
C GLY A 43 8.49 1.72 -9.59
N VAL A 44 9.15 2.71 -10.21
CA VAL A 44 8.52 3.74 -11.06
C VAL A 44 7.55 3.18 -12.10
N PRO A 45 7.84 2.09 -12.84
CA PRO A 45 6.88 1.57 -13.82
C PRO A 45 5.57 1.09 -13.19
N SER A 46 5.59 0.43 -12.02
CA SER A 46 4.37 0.04 -11.29
C SER A 46 3.60 1.26 -10.80
N ALA A 47 4.29 2.28 -10.27
CA ALA A 47 3.67 3.52 -9.83
C ALA A 47 2.95 4.23 -10.99
N ASN A 48 3.62 4.41 -12.14
CA ASN A 48 3.05 5.02 -13.34
C ASN A 48 1.96 4.17 -13.99
N ALA A 49 2.00 2.84 -13.83
CA ALA A 49 0.96 1.94 -14.31
C ALA A 49 -0.32 1.96 -13.44
N GLY A 50 -0.30 2.61 -12.28
CA GLY A 50 -1.49 2.86 -11.46
C GLY A 50 -1.44 2.30 -10.05
N LEU A 51 -0.37 1.60 -9.65
CA LEU A 51 -0.21 1.11 -8.28
C LEU A 51 -0.04 2.30 -7.32
N ASP A 52 -0.73 2.26 -6.18
CA ASP A 52 -0.72 3.33 -5.18
C ASP A 52 -0.02 2.91 -3.88
N MET A 53 -0.06 1.62 -3.53
CA MET A 53 0.54 1.11 -2.30
C MET A 53 1.24 -0.23 -2.51
N ASN A 54 2.54 -0.28 -2.19
CA ASN A 54 3.34 -1.50 -2.23
C ASN A 54 3.34 -2.19 -0.86
N MET A 55 2.79 -3.40 -0.81
CA MET A 55 2.75 -4.25 0.37
C MET A 55 3.49 -5.58 0.13
N PRO A 56 4.19 -6.14 1.13
CA PRO A 56 4.37 -5.62 2.50
C PRO A 56 5.44 -4.52 2.62
N GLY A 57 5.83 -3.90 1.51
CA GLY A 57 6.91 -2.91 1.45
C GLY A 57 8.25 -3.56 1.10
N SER A 58 8.67 -4.57 1.86
CA SER A 58 9.90 -5.35 1.60
C SER A 58 9.76 -6.26 0.36
N MET A 59 10.85 -6.46 -0.39
CA MET A 59 10.92 -7.47 -1.46
C MET A 59 11.01 -8.91 -0.94
N ASN A 60 11.23 -9.10 0.36
CA ASN A 60 11.28 -10.40 1.02
C ASN A 60 10.37 -10.46 2.26
N PHE A 61 10.14 -11.69 2.72
CA PHE A 61 9.25 -11.96 3.85
C PHE A 61 9.83 -11.59 5.23
N LEU A 62 11.15 -11.65 5.38
CA LEU A 62 11.81 -11.52 6.69
C LEU A 62 12.10 -10.06 7.09
N GLY A 63 11.62 -9.08 6.32
CA GLY A 63 11.88 -7.66 6.54
C GLY A 63 13.35 -7.29 6.31
N GLY A 64 13.66 -5.99 6.48
CA GLY A 64 15.03 -5.47 6.36
C GLY A 64 15.64 -5.54 4.95
N SER A 65 14.86 -5.91 3.93
CA SER A 65 15.32 -5.93 2.54
C SER A 65 14.86 -4.71 1.76
N ALA A 66 15.51 -4.49 0.61
CA ALA A 66 15.15 -3.43 -0.32
C ALA A 66 13.65 -3.45 -0.65
N SER A 67 13.09 -2.28 -0.93
CA SER A 67 11.72 -2.11 -1.43
C SER A 67 11.76 -1.65 -2.88
N TYR A 68 10.78 -2.05 -3.69
CA TYR A 68 10.56 -1.36 -4.97
C TYR A 68 10.11 0.09 -4.75
N PHE A 69 9.49 0.36 -3.59
CA PHE A 69 9.00 1.66 -3.17
C PHE A 69 9.91 2.22 -2.06
N GLY A 70 9.39 2.95 -1.07
CA GLY A 70 10.20 3.54 0.00
C GLY A 70 11.24 4.51 -0.54
N GLU A 71 12.50 4.34 -0.14
CA GLU A 71 13.63 5.18 -0.57
C GLU A 71 13.75 5.30 -2.10
N ASN A 72 13.41 4.24 -2.84
CA ASN A 72 13.46 4.26 -4.30
C ASN A 72 12.44 5.22 -4.92
N ILE A 73 11.28 5.41 -4.31
CA ILE A 73 10.28 6.40 -4.76
C ILE A 73 10.74 7.80 -4.37
N THR A 74 11.29 7.98 -3.17
CA THR A 74 11.89 9.26 -2.76
C THR A 74 12.98 9.70 -3.73
N ALA A 75 13.89 8.79 -4.07
CA ALA A 75 14.96 9.05 -5.05
C ALA A 75 14.38 9.35 -6.44
N ALA A 76 13.36 8.62 -6.88
CA ALA A 76 12.72 8.82 -8.18
C ALA A 76 12.00 10.16 -8.31
N VAL A 77 11.36 10.65 -7.23
CA VAL A 77 10.76 12.00 -7.22
C VAL A 77 11.84 13.07 -7.24
N ASN A 78 12.85 12.93 -6.38
CA ASN A 78 13.95 13.90 -6.29
C ASN A 78 14.76 14.01 -7.59
N ASN A 79 14.88 12.92 -8.35
CA ASN A 79 15.59 12.90 -9.62
C ASN A 79 14.67 13.11 -10.85
N GLY A 80 13.37 13.30 -10.66
CA GLY A 80 12.39 13.58 -11.72
C GLY A 80 11.93 12.37 -12.54
N SER A 81 12.35 11.15 -12.20
CA SER A 81 11.87 9.92 -12.86
C SER A 81 10.42 9.57 -12.52
N LEU A 82 9.91 10.08 -11.40
CA LEU A 82 8.51 10.03 -11.01
C LEU A 82 8.02 11.46 -10.73
N SER A 83 6.88 11.86 -11.29
CA SER A 83 6.34 13.19 -11.01
C SER A 83 5.83 13.29 -9.57
N SER A 84 5.98 14.47 -8.96
CA SER A 84 5.36 14.78 -7.67
C SER A 84 3.85 14.61 -7.72
N ASP A 85 3.21 15.05 -8.81
CA ASP A 85 1.76 14.92 -8.99
C ASP A 85 1.30 13.46 -8.97
N ARG A 86 2.13 12.54 -9.48
CA ARG A 86 1.82 11.11 -9.43
C ARG A 86 1.88 10.61 -7.99
N LEU A 87 2.89 11.00 -7.22
CA LEU A 87 3.00 10.66 -5.79
C LEU A 87 1.82 11.24 -5.00
N ASP A 88 1.45 12.50 -5.25
CA ASP A 88 0.34 13.16 -4.58
C ASP A 88 -0.99 12.44 -4.87
N ASP A 89 -1.26 12.00 -6.11
CA ASP A 89 -2.43 11.17 -6.41
C ASP A 89 -2.44 9.85 -5.62
N MET A 90 -1.29 9.17 -5.47
CA MET A 90 -1.20 7.94 -4.67
C MET A 90 -1.60 8.20 -3.22
N VAL A 91 -1.03 9.25 -2.63
CA VAL A 91 -1.26 9.62 -1.23
C VAL A 91 -2.70 10.06 -1.00
N VAL A 92 -3.25 10.92 -1.88
CA VAL A 92 -4.65 11.36 -1.80
C VAL A 92 -5.58 10.16 -1.83
N ARG A 93 -5.39 9.22 -2.76
CA ARG A 93 -6.23 8.00 -2.86
C ARG A 93 -6.19 7.13 -1.61
N ILE A 94 -5.04 7.05 -0.94
CA ILE A 94 -4.89 6.34 0.33
C ILE A 94 -5.62 7.08 1.46
N LEU A 95 -5.55 8.41 1.49
CA LEU A 95 -6.16 9.23 2.53
C LEU A 95 -7.67 9.43 2.34
N ILE A 96 -8.21 9.26 1.13
CA ILE A 96 -9.66 9.33 0.89
C ILE A 96 -10.46 8.42 1.85
N PRO A 97 -10.23 7.10 1.91
CA PRO A 97 -10.98 6.24 2.81
C PRO A 97 -10.70 6.54 4.30
N TYR A 98 -9.48 6.99 4.64
CA TYR A 98 -9.15 7.40 6.00
C TYR A 98 -10.07 8.54 6.50
N PHE A 99 -10.18 9.63 5.74
CA PHE A 99 -11.07 10.75 6.08
C PHE A 99 -12.55 10.43 5.86
N TYR A 100 -12.90 9.69 4.80
CA TYR A 100 -14.28 9.32 4.50
C TYR A 100 -14.91 8.48 5.61
N LEU A 101 -14.13 7.56 6.19
CA LEU A 101 -14.53 6.71 7.31
C LEU A 101 -14.28 7.37 8.68
N LYS A 102 -13.90 8.65 8.70
CA LYS A 102 -13.65 9.45 9.91
C LYS A 102 -12.59 8.85 10.83
N GLN A 103 -11.56 8.23 10.27
CA GLN A 103 -10.45 7.67 11.06
C GLN A 103 -9.52 8.75 11.63
N ASP A 104 -9.73 10.01 11.23
CA ASP A 104 -9.12 11.20 11.81
C ASP A 104 -9.83 11.69 13.09
N LYS A 105 -11.02 11.15 13.41
CA LYS A 105 -11.83 11.61 14.55
C LYS A 105 -12.27 10.45 15.41
N ASP A 106 -11.95 10.51 16.69
CA ASP A 106 -12.39 9.54 17.70
C ASP A 106 -12.13 8.06 17.28
N PHE A 107 -11.07 7.83 16.48
CA PHE A 107 -10.74 6.50 16.00
C PHE A 107 -10.29 5.64 17.18
N PRO A 108 -10.76 4.38 17.29
CA PRO A 108 -10.46 3.55 18.44
C PRO A 108 -8.94 3.37 18.61
N PRO A 109 -8.47 3.29 19.87
CA PRO A 109 -7.09 2.93 20.14
C PRO A 109 -6.75 1.57 19.53
N VAL A 110 -5.46 1.33 19.26
CA VAL A 110 -4.98 0.07 18.70
C VAL A 110 -5.41 -1.08 19.60
N ASP A 111 -5.98 -2.14 19.01
CA ASP A 111 -6.38 -3.33 19.76
C ASP A 111 -5.19 -3.89 20.55
N GLY A 112 -5.34 -4.02 21.87
CA GLY A 112 -4.32 -4.59 22.74
C GLY A 112 -4.02 -6.07 22.46
N PHE A 113 -4.86 -6.76 21.67
CA PHE A 113 -4.66 -8.13 21.25
C PHE A 113 -3.74 -8.27 20.02
N VAL A 114 -2.93 -7.27 19.63
CA VAL A 114 -1.92 -7.49 18.57
C VAL A 114 -1.06 -8.70 18.99
N PRO A 115 -1.23 -9.89 18.38
CA PRO A 115 -0.33 -10.97 18.68
C PRO A 115 1.03 -10.47 18.19
N ALA A 116 2.12 -10.81 18.88
CA ALA A 116 3.40 -10.89 18.19
C ALA A 116 3.10 -11.58 16.85
N SER A 117 3.44 -10.95 15.74
CA SER A 117 3.01 -11.39 14.40
C SER A 117 3.06 -12.91 14.32
N SER A 118 2.12 -13.58 13.64
CA SER A 118 2.06 -15.05 13.58
C SER A 118 3.36 -15.72 13.05
N PHE A 119 4.34 -14.90 12.68
CA PHE A 119 5.69 -15.24 12.23
C PHE A 119 6.79 -15.01 13.30
N GLY A 120 6.43 -14.71 14.56
CA GLY A 120 7.38 -14.52 15.66
C GLY A 120 8.23 -13.26 15.55
N LEU A 121 7.92 -12.34 14.64
CA LEU A 121 8.64 -11.07 14.52
C LEU A 121 8.19 -10.12 15.63
N PRO A 122 9.13 -9.42 16.29
CA PRO A 122 8.78 -8.38 17.25
C PRO A 122 7.92 -7.30 16.55
N PRO A 123 7.02 -6.64 17.30
CA PRO A 123 6.23 -5.56 16.72
C PRO A 123 7.16 -4.53 16.09
N PRO A 124 7.05 -4.23 14.78
CA PRO A 124 7.98 -3.31 14.11
C PRO A 124 7.65 -1.84 14.43
N PHE A 125 6.88 -1.59 15.48
CA PHE A 125 6.42 -0.26 15.83
C PHE A 125 7.61 0.56 16.35
N LEU A 126 8.00 1.57 15.58
CA LEU A 126 8.96 2.58 16.00
C LEU A 126 8.37 3.56 17.04
N HIS A 127 7.05 3.49 17.25
CA HIS A 127 6.31 4.34 18.16
C HIS A 127 5.47 3.51 19.12
N ASN A 128 5.40 3.95 20.37
CA ASN A 128 4.48 3.38 21.35
C ASN A 128 3.05 3.81 21.02
N PHE A 129 2.14 2.85 20.87
CA PHE A 129 0.72 3.12 20.70
C PHE A 129 -0.01 3.03 22.04
N THR A 130 -0.98 3.92 22.25
CA THR A 130 -1.95 3.73 23.33
C THR A 130 -2.83 2.54 22.97
N LEU A 131 -2.67 1.44 23.70
CA LEU A 131 -3.47 0.23 23.49
C LEU A 131 -4.85 0.42 24.11
N GLY A 132 -5.86 0.00 23.36
CA GLY A 132 -7.25 -0.07 23.79
C GLY A 132 -7.52 -1.29 24.68
N PRO A 133 -8.76 -1.39 25.21
CA PRO A 133 -9.20 -2.63 25.82
C PRO A 133 -9.15 -3.77 24.78
N VAL A 134 -8.81 -4.98 25.23
CA VAL A 134 -8.90 -6.19 24.39
C VAL A 134 -10.38 -6.46 24.08
N VAL A 135 -10.74 -6.50 22.79
CA VAL A 135 -12.10 -6.76 22.33
C VAL A 135 -12.14 -8.10 21.58
N ASP A 136 -12.91 -9.07 22.08
CA ASP A 136 -13.10 -10.35 21.37
C ASP A 136 -14.18 -10.19 20.28
N VAL A 137 -13.74 -9.96 19.05
CA VAL A 137 -14.63 -9.77 17.87
C VAL A 137 -15.18 -11.09 17.29
N ARG A 138 -14.93 -12.24 17.94
CA ARG A 138 -15.38 -13.58 17.49
C ARG A 138 -16.71 -14.02 18.13
N ARG A 139 -17.38 -13.14 18.87
CA ARG A 139 -18.70 -13.39 19.46
C ARG A 139 -19.82 -12.86 18.60
#